data_AF-A0A849FFA7-F1
#
_entry.id   AF-A0A849FFA7-F1
#
_cell.length_a   1.000
_cell.length_b   1.000
_cell.length_c   1.000
_cell.angle_alpha   90.00
_cell.angle_beta   90.00
_cell.angle_gamma   90.00
#
_symmetry.space_group_name_H-M   'P 1'
#
loop_
_entity.id
_entity.type
_entity.pdbx_description
1 polymer ?
#
loop_
_entity_poly.entity_id
_entity_poly.type
_entity_poly.pdbx_seq_one_letter_code
_entity_poly.pdbx_strand_id
1 'polypeptide(L)' 'MTTLIAQLKTAAQKRAAYNRTVSEIERMPLDVALDLGIFREDAHKIAMKAVYGA' A
#
# COMPACT_ATOMS: atom_id res chain seq x y z
N MET A 1 -24.04 -14.77 -8.63
CA MET A 1 -23.88 -14.59 -7.15
C MET A 1 -22.46 -14.85 -6.65
N THR A 2 -21.66 -15.72 -7.29
CA THR A 2 -20.23 -15.95 -6.96
C THR A 2 -19.33 -14.74 -7.23
N THR A 3 -19.69 -13.89 -8.17
CA THR A 3 -18.93 -12.71 -8.60
C THR A 3 -18.82 -11.62 -7.53
N LEU A 4 -19.91 -11.35 -6.79
CA LEU A 4 -19.90 -10.34 -5.71
C LEU A 4 -18.97 -10.74 -4.57
N ILE A 5 -19.02 -12.00 -4.15
CA ILE A 5 -18.13 -12.52 -3.09
C ILE A 5 -16.67 -12.47 -3.56
N ALA A 6 -16.40 -12.82 -4.83
CA ALA A 6 -15.07 -12.73 -5.41
C ALA A 6 -14.56 -11.28 -5.47
N GLN A 7 -15.40 -10.32 -5.85
CA GLN A 7 -15.06 -8.90 -5.88
C GLN A 7 -14.76 -8.36 -4.48
N LEU A 8 -15.59 -8.72 -3.48
CA LEU A 8 -15.37 -8.34 -2.09
C LEU A 8 -14.05 -8.91 -1.54
N LYS A 9 -13.75 -10.18 -1.84
CA LYS A 9 -12.49 -10.82 -1.47
C LYS A 9 -11.29 -10.07 -2.06
N THR A 10 -11.32 -9.76 -3.36
CA THR A 10 -10.25 -9.00 -4.01
C THR A 10 -10.09 -7.60 -3.44
N ALA A 11 -11.20 -6.91 -3.16
CA ALA A 11 -11.17 -5.58 -2.53
C ALA A 11 -10.54 -5.62 -1.13
N ALA A 12 -10.91 -6.62 -0.32
CA ALA A 12 -10.33 -6.82 1.00
C ALA A 12 -8.83 -7.12 0.94
N GLN A 13 -8.40 -7.97 -0.01
CA GLN A 13 -6.98 -8.27 -0.24
C GLN A 13 -6.19 -7.02 -0.63
N LYS A 14 -6.71 -6.22 -1.57
CA LYS A 14 -6.08 -4.94 -1.94
C LYS A 14 -6.00 -3.99 -0.76
N ARG A 15 -7.06 -3.87 0.05
CA ARG A 15 -7.05 -2.99 1.23
C ARG A 15 -6.03 -3.43 2.27
N ALA A 16 -5.91 -4.74 2.50
CA ALA A 16 -4.90 -5.30 3.40
C ALA A 16 -3.47 -5.01 2.91
N ALA A 17 -3.22 -5.20 1.60
CA ALA A 17 -1.93 -4.89 0.99
C ALA A 17 -1.60 -3.39 1.11
N TYR A 18 -2.56 -2.52 0.80
CA TYR A 18 -2.41 -1.06 0.92
C TYR A 18 -2.01 -0.65 2.34
N ASN A 19 -2.77 -1.08 3.35
CA ASN A 19 -2.49 -0.73 4.75
C ASN A 19 -1.12 -1.25 5.20
N ARG A 20 -0.74 -2.45 4.75
CA ARG A 20 0.57 -3.03 5.04
C ARG A 20 1.69 -2.18 4.44
N THR A 21 1.59 -1.82 3.16
CA THR A 21 2.61 -1.01 2.48
C THR A 21 2.73 0.38 3.11
N VAL A 22 1.62 1.04 3.45
CA VAL A 22 1.65 2.32 4.19
C VAL A 22 2.41 2.14 5.51
N SER A 23 2.05 1.14 6.31
CA SER A 23 2.69 0.92 7.60
C SER A 23 4.18 0.57 7.48
N GLU A 24 4.58 -0.15 6.43
CA GLU A 24 5.99 -0.50 6.18
C GLU A 24 6.80 0.74 5.82
N ILE A 25 6.27 1.62 4.96
CA ILE A 25 6.93 2.88 4.60
C ILE A 25 6.97 3.84 5.80
N GLU A 26 5.86 4.00 6.51
CA GLU A 26 5.78 4.89 7.67
C GLU A 26 6.72 4.47 8.80
N ARG A 27 6.98 3.18 8.97
CA ARG A 27 7.88 2.66 10.01
C ARG A 27 9.32 2.49 9.52
N MET A 28 9.58 2.79 8.25
CA MET A 28 10.93 2.71 7.69
C MET A 28 11.87 3.68 8.43
N PRO A 29 13.07 3.22 8.81
CA PRO A 29 14.13 4.11 9.29
C PRO A 29 14.39 5.24 8.29
N LEU A 30 14.61 6.45 8.79
CA LEU A 30 14.71 7.65 7.94
C LEU A 30 15.91 7.57 6.98
N ASP A 31 17.04 7.06 7.46
CA ASP A 31 18.24 6.77 6.67
C ASP A 31 17.94 5.85 5.48
N VAL A 32 17.27 4.72 5.73
CA VAL A 32 16.88 3.77 4.69
C VAL A 32 15.91 4.41 3.69
N ALA A 33 14.95 5.20 4.19
CA ALA A 33 13.99 5.88 3.33
C ALA A 33 14.70 6.87 2.38
N LEU A 34 15.68 7.63 2.90
CA LEU A 34 16.47 8.56 2.10
C LEU A 34 17.36 7.85 1.07
N ASP A 35 18.00 6.74 1.44
CA ASP A 35 18.83 5.94 0.54
C ASP A 35 18.01 5.38 -0.64
N LEU A 36 16.76 5.00 -0.39
CA LEU A 36 15.83 4.51 -1.41
C LEU A 36 15.15 5.64 -2.21
N GLY A 37 15.36 6.90 -1.84
CA GLY A 37 14.64 8.04 -2.44
C GLY A 37 13.13 8.03 -2.14
N ILE A 38 12.74 7.43 -1.02
CA ILE A 38 11.35 7.33 -0.57
C ILE A 38 11.07 8.38 0.51
N PHE A 39 10.08 9.22 0.27
CA PHE A 39 9.54 10.12 1.29
C PHE A 39 8.44 9.41 2.08
N ARG A 40 8.65 9.27 3.40
CA ARG A 40 7.67 8.63 4.30
C ARG A 40 6.31 9.35 4.28
N GLU A 41 6.31 10.66 4.07
CA GLU A 41 5.11 11.49 3.93
C GLU A 41 4.25 11.09 2.72
N ASP A 42 4.88 10.52 1.69
CA ASP A 42 4.21 10.02 0.48
C ASP A 42 3.80 8.54 0.59
N ALA A 43 3.91 7.91 1.77
CA ALA A 43 3.56 6.50 1.99
C ALA A 43 2.19 6.13 1.40
N HIS A 44 1.18 6.99 1.63
CA HIS A 44 -0.17 6.79 1.08
C HIS A 44 -0.22 6.84 -0.44
N LYS A 45 0.51 7.77 -1.08
CA LYS A 45 0.55 7.90 -2.55
C LYS A 45 1.28 6.72 -3.17
N ILE A 46 2.43 6.33 -2.60
CA ILE A 46 3.23 5.20 -3.05
C ILE A 46 2.42 3.90 -2.93
N ALA A 47 1.78 3.66 -1.78
CA ALA A 47 0.94 2.49 -1.57
C ALA A 47 -0.28 2.47 -2.52
N MET A 48 -0.87 3.64 -2.80
CA MET A 48 -2.02 3.73 -3.71
C MET A 48 -1.62 3.37 -5.15
N LYS A 49 -0.49 3.91 -5.63
CA LYS A 49 0.07 3.58 -6.94
C LYS A 49 0.48 2.11 -7.03
N ALA A 50 1.12 1.56 -6.00
CA ALA A 50 1.60 0.18 -5.99
C ALA A 50 0.46 -0.85 -5.98
N VAL A 51 -0.63 -0.59 -5.24
CA VAL A 51 -1.73 -1.56 -5.05
C VAL A 51 -2.88 -1.37 -6.04
N TYR A 52 -3.18 -0.13 -6.40
CA TYR A 52 -4.33 0.21 -7.24
C TYR A 52 -3.93 0.72 -8.63
N GLY A 53 -2.67 1.11 -8.86
CA GLY A 53 -2.20 1.61 -10.15
C GLY A 53 -2.64 3.04 -10.47
N ALA A 54 -3.04 3.81 -9.46
CA ALA A 54 -3.48 5.21 -9.60
C ALA A 54 -2.31 6.20 -9.72
#